data_AF-A0A7W8T574-F1
#
_entry.id   AF-A0A7W8T574-F1
#
_cell.length_a   1.000
_cell.length_b   1.000
_cell.length_c   1.000
_cell.angle_alpha   90.00
_cell.angle_beta   90.00
_cell.angle_gamma   90.00
#
_symmetry.space_group_name_H-M   'P 1'
#
loop_
_entity.id
_entity.type
_entity.pdbx_description
1 polymer ?
#
loop_
_entity_poly.entity_id
_entity_poly.type
_entity_poly.pdbx_seq_one_letter_code
_entity_poly.pdbx_strand_id
1 'polypeptide(L)'
;MNGKAPPFGDSVLVALETYAYWLSKGAPVGEKLQGRGYPKLAAAAQHPDYQRGSQVYAQHCAVCHGADGQGQSSGGKTVFPPLWGAHSFNWGAGMHEMQNAAGFIKANMPLGLGGTLTDQEAWDVAMFMDSHDRPQDPRYSGSVEGTRAKYHDSPNSMYGKTVNGHTLGSP
;
A
#
# COMPACT_ATOMS: atom_id res chain seq x y z
N MET A 1 1.39 9.83 -4.04
CA MET A 1 2.53 10.51 -3.37
C MET A 1 3.84 9.99 -3.95
N ASN A 2 4.21 10.50 -5.12
CA ASN A 2 5.46 10.17 -5.80
C ASN A 2 6.11 11.48 -6.25
N GLY A 3 6.58 12.27 -5.30
CA GLY A 3 7.03 13.65 -5.49
C GLY A 3 7.96 14.10 -4.38
N LYS A 4 8.20 15.41 -4.26
CA LYS A 4 9.05 15.99 -3.21
C LYS A 4 8.21 16.46 -2.03
N ALA A 5 8.72 16.26 -0.82
CA ALA A 5 8.08 16.82 0.38
C ALA A 5 8.06 18.35 0.31
N PRO A 6 6.98 19.02 0.78
CA PRO A 6 6.99 20.47 0.95
C PRO A 6 8.11 20.91 1.92
N PRO A 7 8.63 22.13 1.80
CA PRO A 7 9.62 22.68 2.73
C PRO A 7 9.12 22.73 4.18
N PHE A 8 10.04 22.70 5.14
CA PHE A 8 9.70 22.95 6.54
C PHE A 8 9.06 24.34 6.72
N GLY A 9 7.96 24.41 7.49
CA GLY A 9 7.21 25.64 7.70
C GLY A 9 6.33 26.08 6.52
N ASP A 10 6.25 25.29 5.44
CA ASP A 10 5.33 25.57 4.34
C ASP A 10 3.88 25.55 4.84
N SER A 11 3.07 26.50 4.34
CA SER A 11 1.64 26.62 4.66
C SER A 11 0.86 25.31 4.51
N VAL A 12 1.24 24.44 3.56
CA VAL A 12 0.62 23.12 3.37
C VAL A 12 0.87 22.20 4.56
N LEU A 13 2.10 22.15 5.07
CA LEU A 13 2.42 21.34 6.25
C LEU A 13 1.75 21.90 7.50
N VAL A 14 1.79 23.22 7.69
CA VAL A 14 1.12 23.90 8.82
C VAL A 14 -0.38 23.60 8.83
N ALA A 15 -1.04 23.63 7.67
CA ALA A 15 -2.47 23.32 7.58
C ALA A 15 -2.78 21.86 7.93
N LEU A 16 -1.99 20.91 7.42
CA LEU A 16 -2.14 19.49 7.73
C LEU A 16 -1.90 19.20 9.22
N GLU A 17 -0.86 19.79 9.81
CA GLU A 17 -0.54 19.67 11.24
C GLU A 17 -1.64 20.28 12.11
N THR A 18 -2.14 21.46 11.75
CA THR A 18 -3.23 22.13 12.48
C THR A 18 -4.51 21.29 12.45
N TYR A 19 -4.84 20.70 11.30
CA TYR A 19 -6.00 19.82 11.17
C TYR A 19 -5.85 18.52 11.98
N ALA A 20 -4.67 17.88 11.92
CA ALA A 20 -4.37 16.71 12.73
C ALA A 20 -4.43 17.01 14.23
N TYR A 21 -3.91 18.17 14.64
CA TYR A 21 -4.02 18.65 16.02
C TYR A 21 -5.48 18.81 16.44
N TRP A 22 -6.31 19.45 15.61
CA TRP A 22 -7.75 19.60 15.87
C TRP A 22 -8.47 18.25 16.02
N LEU A 23 -8.19 17.27 15.15
CA LEU A 23 -8.75 15.92 15.26
C LEU A 23 -8.33 15.20 16.56
N SER A 24 -7.15 15.52 17.10
CA SER A 24 -6.62 14.91 18.33
C SER A 24 -7.11 15.56 19.63
N LYS A 25 -8.01 16.55 19.56
CA LYS A 25 -8.50 17.29 20.73
C LYS A 25 -9.07 16.34 21.79
N GLY A 26 -8.49 16.37 22.99
CA GLY A 26 -8.89 15.55 24.13
C GLY A 26 -8.20 14.18 24.22
N ALA A 27 -7.40 13.80 23.21
CA ALA A 27 -6.58 12.60 23.29
C ALA A 27 -5.37 12.80 24.23
N PRO A 28 -4.99 11.79 25.03
CA PRO A 28 -3.79 11.85 25.86
C PRO A 28 -2.51 11.91 25.00
N VAL A 29 -1.58 12.78 25.40
CA VAL A 29 -0.27 12.91 24.75
C VAL A 29 0.62 11.73 25.13
N GLY A 30 1.28 11.13 24.14
CA GLY A 30 2.25 10.05 24.35
C GLY A 30 1.65 8.65 24.47
N GLU A 31 0.32 8.52 24.45
CA GLU A 31 -0.36 7.23 24.56
C GLU A 31 -0.68 6.58 23.20
N LYS A 32 -0.86 5.25 23.23
CA LYS A 32 -1.34 4.48 22.08
C LYS A 32 -2.85 4.38 22.14
N LEU A 33 -3.54 5.17 21.32
CA LEU A 33 -5.00 5.13 21.21
C LEU A 33 -5.46 3.82 20.57
N GLN A 34 -6.63 3.33 21.01
CA GLN A 34 -7.32 2.24 20.33
C GLN A 34 -7.66 2.65 18.89
N GLY A 35 -7.49 1.73 17.94
CA GLY A 35 -7.71 2.00 16.51
C GLY A 35 -6.57 2.74 15.79
N ARG A 36 -5.42 2.99 16.46
CA ARG A 36 -4.25 3.59 15.81
C ARG A 36 -3.63 2.63 14.77
N GLY A 37 -3.54 3.09 13.52
CA GLY A 37 -2.90 2.35 12.43
C GLY A 37 -3.78 1.21 11.90
N TYR A 38 -3.17 0.29 11.15
CA TYR A 38 -3.87 -0.89 10.64
C TYR A 38 -3.71 -2.07 11.60
N PRO A 39 -4.70 -2.98 11.70
CA PRO A 39 -4.54 -4.19 12.49
C PRO A 39 -3.38 -5.02 11.93
N LYS A 40 -2.54 -5.52 12.83
CA LYS A 40 -1.51 -6.49 12.46
C LYS A 40 -2.16 -7.87 12.37
N LEU A 41 -2.37 -8.36 11.15
CA LEU A 41 -2.88 -9.70 10.92
C LEU A 41 -1.90 -10.76 11.43
N ALA A 42 -2.46 -11.90 11.84
CA ALA A 42 -1.67 -13.10 12.07
C ALA A 42 -0.95 -13.52 10.77
N ALA A 43 0.08 -14.35 10.92
CA ALA A 43 0.73 -14.94 9.76
C ALA A 43 -0.29 -15.71 8.92
N ALA A 44 -0.17 -15.63 7.61
CA ALA A 44 -1.01 -16.38 6.69
C ALA A 44 -0.89 -17.89 6.97
N ALA A 45 -2.01 -18.61 6.93
CA ALA A 45 -2.03 -20.05 7.15
C ALA A 45 -1.29 -20.80 6.02
N GLN A 46 -1.31 -20.23 4.82
CA GLN A 46 -0.54 -20.65 3.66
C GLN A 46 0.28 -19.48 3.14
N HIS A 47 1.42 -19.77 2.50
CA HIS A 47 2.21 -18.72 1.85
C HIS A 47 1.33 -17.91 0.89
N PRO A 48 1.37 -16.56 0.95
CA PRO A 48 0.61 -15.72 0.05
C PRO A 48 0.88 -16.07 -1.40
N ASP A 49 -0.18 -16.20 -2.20
CA ASP A 49 -0.09 -16.70 -3.57
C ASP A 49 -0.65 -15.71 -4.60
N TYR A 50 0.07 -15.57 -5.71
CA TYR A 50 -0.28 -14.64 -6.77
C TYR A 50 -1.59 -15.02 -7.48
N GLN A 51 -1.83 -16.31 -7.73
CA GLN A 51 -3.02 -16.77 -8.46
C GLN A 51 -4.28 -16.71 -7.59
N ARG A 52 -4.19 -17.06 -6.31
CA ARG A 52 -5.31 -16.86 -5.37
C ARG A 52 -5.60 -15.37 -5.19
N GLY A 53 -4.56 -14.55 -5.05
CA GLY A 53 -4.69 -13.11 -4.91
C GLY A 53 -5.34 -12.44 -6.11
N SER A 54 -5.03 -12.89 -7.33
CA SER A 54 -5.66 -12.37 -8.55
C SER A 54 -7.15 -12.72 -8.64
N GLN A 55 -7.56 -13.89 -8.14
CA GLN A 55 -8.98 -14.28 -8.07
C GLN A 55 -9.74 -13.40 -7.06
N VAL A 56 -9.18 -13.19 -5.86
CA VAL A 56 -9.76 -12.29 -4.85
C VAL A 56 -9.87 -10.87 -5.43
N TYR A 57 -8.83 -10.40 -6.12
CA TYR A 57 -8.83 -9.08 -6.77
C TYR A 57 -9.95 -8.94 -7.81
N ALA A 58 -10.06 -9.92 -8.72
CA ALA A 58 -11.06 -9.91 -9.77
C ALA A 58 -12.50 -9.91 -9.21
N GLN A 59 -12.72 -10.66 -8.12
CA GLN A 59 -14.04 -10.79 -7.50
C GLN A 59 -14.45 -9.57 -6.67
N HIS A 60 -13.51 -8.94 -5.96
CA HIS A 60 -13.82 -7.97 -4.92
C HIS A 60 -13.28 -6.56 -5.15
N CYS A 61 -12.28 -6.39 -6.01
CA CYS A 61 -11.51 -5.15 -6.12
C CYS A 61 -11.63 -4.49 -7.50
N ALA A 62 -11.60 -5.28 -8.57
CA ALA A 62 -11.47 -4.81 -9.95
C ALA A 62 -12.63 -3.90 -10.40
N VAL A 63 -13.84 -4.08 -9.82
CA VAL A 63 -15.00 -3.24 -10.15
C VAL A 63 -14.78 -1.75 -9.84
N CYS A 64 -13.98 -1.44 -8.80
CA CYS A 64 -13.64 -0.07 -8.41
C CYS A 64 -12.25 0.31 -8.88
N HIS A 65 -11.25 -0.57 -8.69
CA HIS A 65 -9.85 -0.26 -8.95
C HIS A 65 -9.40 -0.55 -10.39
N GLY A 66 -10.30 -1.07 -11.24
CA GLY A 66 -10.00 -1.46 -12.63
C GLY A 66 -9.36 -2.85 -12.72
N ALA A 67 -9.47 -3.49 -13.88
CA ALA A 67 -8.88 -4.81 -14.10
C ALA A 67 -7.35 -4.81 -13.99
N ASP A 68 -6.72 -3.69 -14.36
CA ASP A 68 -5.27 -3.49 -14.33
C ASP A 68 -4.84 -2.55 -13.20
N GLY A 69 -5.67 -2.39 -12.16
CA GLY A 69 -5.34 -1.58 -10.99
C GLY A 69 -5.14 -0.10 -11.25
N GLN A 70 -5.59 0.41 -12.40
CA GLN A 70 -5.42 1.80 -12.83
C GLN A 70 -6.31 2.81 -12.09
N GLY A 71 -7.26 2.33 -11.27
CA GLY A 71 -8.24 3.15 -10.58
C GLY A 71 -9.26 3.78 -11.53
N GLN A 72 -10.01 4.76 -11.02
CA GLN A 72 -10.98 5.53 -11.78
C GLN A 72 -10.90 7.00 -11.41
N SER A 73 -11.13 7.88 -12.39
CA SER A 73 -11.20 9.32 -12.19
C SER A 73 -12.48 9.90 -12.79
N SER A 74 -12.97 10.98 -12.20
CA SER A 74 -14.12 11.74 -12.69
C SER A 74 -13.86 13.23 -12.48
N GLY A 75 -14.07 14.04 -13.51
CA GLY A 75 -13.82 15.48 -13.47
C GLY A 75 -12.37 15.84 -13.09
N GLY A 76 -11.39 15.03 -13.51
CA GLY A 76 -9.97 15.22 -13.18
C GLY A 76 -9.59 14.87 -11.73
N LYS A 77 -10.52 14.30 -10.95
CA LYS A 77 -10.27 13.85 -9.57
C LYS A 77 -10.29 12.34 -9.50
N THR A 78 -9.36 11.77 -8.73
CA THR A 78 -9.36 10.35 -8.40
C THR A 78 -10.60 10.00 -7.57
N VAL A 79 -11.39 9.05 -8.04
CA VAL A 79 -12.56 8.50 -7.33
C VAL A 79 -12.18 7.17 -6.66
N PHE A 80 -11.54 6.29 -7.43
CA PHE A 80 -10.91 5.07 -6.91
C PHE A 80 -9.42 5.11 -7.22
N PRO A 81 -8.55 4.95 -6.22
CA PRO A 81 -7.12 5.12 -6.43
C PRO A 81 -6.54 4.01 -7.31
N PRO A 82 -5.55 4.33 -8.16
CA PRO A 82 -4.69 3.30 -8.74
C PRO A 82 -3.94 2.56 -7.63
N LEU A 83 -3.82 1.25 -7.76
CA LEU A 83 -3.16 0.37 -6.77
C LEU A 83 -1.73 0.05 -7.16
N TRP A 84 -1.43 0.02 -8.46
CA TRP A 84 -0.09 -0.09 -9.02
C TRP A 84 0.01 0.73 -10.32
N GLY A 85 1.13 0.59 -11.05
CA GLY A 85 1.43 1.38 -12.24
C GLY A 85 1.92 2.79 -11.92
N ALA A 86 2.23 3.55 -12.97
CA ALA A 86 2.93 4.84 -12.89
C ALA A 86 2.23 5.92 -12.03
N HIS A 87 0.93 5.77 -11.80
CA HIS A 87 0.11 6.74 -11.06
C HIS A 87 -0.20 6.34 -9.62
N SER A 88 0.31 5.19 -9.16
CA SER A 88 0.14 4.72 -7.78
C SER A 88 1.21 5.29 -6.82
N PHE A 89 1.20 4.82 -5.58
CA PHE A 89 2.28 5.01 -4.62
C PHE A 89 3.56 4.29 -5.09
N ASN A 90 4.72 4.82 -4.69
CA ASN A 90 6.02 4.31 -5.09
C ASN A 90 6.53 3.18 -4.18
N TRP A 91 7.62 2.54 -4.57
CA TRP A 91 8.30 1.50 -3.79
C TRP A 91 8.90 2.00 -2.46
N GLY A 92 8.89 3.29 -2.14
CA GLY A 92 9.28 3.80 -0.82
C GLY A 92 8.10 3.91 0.16
N ALA A 93 6.86 3.78 -0.30
CA ALA A 93 5.68 4.01 0.53
C ALA A 93 5.29 2.78 1.35
N GLY A 94 4.89 2.94 2.62
CA GLY A 94 4.59 1.81 3.51
C GLY A 94 3.48 0.84 3.04
N MET A 95 2.66 1.23 2.06
CA MET A 95 1.62 0.39 1.48
C MET A 95 2.14 -0.68 0.51
N HIS A 96 3.41 -0.64 0.07
CA HIS A 96 4.01 -1.73 -0.71
C HIS A 96 4.44 -2.93 0.16
N GLU A 97 4.40 -2.76 1.48
CA GLU A 97 4.79 -3.80 2.43
C GLU A 97 3.55 -4.64 2.75
N MET A 98 3.65 -5.95 2.51
CA MET A 98 2.49 -6.84 2.49
C MET A 98 1.75 -6.93 3.83
N GLN A 99 2.43 -6.77 4.98
CA GLN A 99 1.76 -6.77 6.28
C GLN A 99 0.86 -5.55 6.47
N ASN A 100 1.35 -4.36 6.08
CA ASN A 100 0.56 -3.14 6.10
C ASN A 100 -0.61 -3.20 5.11
N ALA A 101 -0.34 -3.67 3.88
CA ALA A 101 -1.36 -3.83 2.85
C ALA A 101 -2.45 -4.81 3.28
N ALA A 102 -2.08 -6.01 3.73
CA ALA A 102 -3.05 -7.01 4.19
C ALA A 102 -3.88 -6.50 5.38
N GLY A 103 -3.24 -5.83 6.36
CA GLY A 103 -3.93 -5.22 7.49
C GLY A 103 -4.93 -4.13 7.08
N PHE A 104 -4.53 -3.26 6.15
CA PHE A 104 -5.42 -2.23 5.60
C PHE A 104 -6.59 -2.85 4.84
N ILE A 105 -6.32 -3.81 3.96
CA ILE A 105 -7.30 -4.50 3.13
C ILE A 105 -8.31 -5.23 4.01
N LYS A 106 -7.85 -6.04 4.96
CA LYS A 106 -8.73 -6.76 5.89
C LYS A 106 -9.66 -5.81 6.65
N ALA A 107 -9.16 -4.66 7.09
CA ALA A 107 -9.94 -3.73 7.91
C ALA A 107 -10.89 -2.84 7.11
N ASN A 108 -10.51 -2.46 5.87
CA ASN A 108 -11.16 -1.34 5.17
C ASN A 108 -11.67 -1.70 3.77
N MET A 109 -11.31 -2.87 3.24
CA MET A 109 -11.67 -3.29 1.89
C MET A 109 -12.48 -4.60 1.89
N PRO A 110 -13.44 -4.75 0.97
CA PRO A 110 -13.96 -3.72 0.05
C PRO A 110 -14.59 -2.53 0.79
N LEU A 111 -14.70 -1.36 0.14
CA LEU A 111 -15.20 -0.14 0.77
C LEU A 111 -16.60 -0.37 1.39
N GLY A 112 -16.73 -0.11 2.70
CA GLY A 112 -17.97 -0.34 3.46
C GLY A 112 -18.22 -1.80 3.87
N LEU A 113 -17.34 -2.72 3.48
CA LEU A 113 -17.40 -4.16 3.75
C LEU A 113 -16.11 -4.67 4.42
N GLY A 114 -15.47 -3.83 5.22
CA GLY A 114 -14.30 -4.20 6.00
C GLY A 114 -14.54 -5.42 6.88
N GLY A 115 -13.55 -6.31 6.98
CA GLY A 115 -13.59 -7.54 7.77
C GLY A 115 -14.17 -8.76 7.05
N THR A 116 -14.76 -8.58 5.86
CA THR A 116 -15.44 -9.66 5.12
C THR A 116 -14.48 -10.66 4.48
N LEU A 117 -13.33 -10.22 3.97
CA LEU A 117 -12.27 -11.11 3.51
C LEU A 117 -11.69 -11.89 4.69
N THR A 118 -11.37 -13.16 4.49
CA THR A 118 -10.54 -13.92 5.42
C THR A 118 -9.12 -13.33 5.48
N ASP A 119 -8.38 -13.66 6.54
CA ASP A 119 -7.00 -13.20 6.68
C ASP A 119 -6.12 -13.73 5.53
N GLN A 120 -6.36 -14.96 5.08
CA GLN A 120 -5.64 -15.55 3.94
C GLN A 120 -5.93 -14.79 2.65
N GLU A 121 -7.19 -14.45 2.37
CA GLU A 121 -7.56 -13.67 1.18
C GLU A 121 -6.93 -12.28 1.21
N ALA A 122 -6.90 -11.62 2.38
CA ALA A 122 -6.25 -10.32 2.55
C ALA A 122 -4.73 -10.39 2.28
N TRP A 123 -4.07 -11.46 2.72
CA TRP A 123 -2.66 -11.70 2.43
C TRP A 123 -2.41 -12.01 0.95
N ASP A 124 -3.22 -12.87 0.34
CA ASP A 124 -3.10 -13.25 -1.06
C ASP A 124 -3.31 -12.04 -1.98
N VAL A 125 -4.34 -11.22 -1.73
CA VAL A 125 -4.60 -10.03 -2.56
C VAL A 125 -3.60 -8.90 -2.34
N ALA A 126 -3.03 -8.77 -1.13
CA ALA A 126 -1.91 -7.86 -0.88
C ALA A 126 -0.66 -8.29 -1.68
N MET A 127 -0.34 -9.58 -1.65
CA MET A 127 0.74 -10.18 -2.44
C MET A 127 0.53 -9.94 -3.94
N PHE A 128 -0.69 -10.15 -4.45
CA PHE A 128 -1.02 -9.85 -5.84
C PHE A 128 -0.86 -8.36 -6.16
N MET A 129 -1.42 -7.46 -5.35
CA MET A 129 -1.32 -6.01 -5.54
C MET A 129 0.15 -5.54 -5.60
N ASP A 130 0.97 -6.01 -4.67
CA ASP A 130 2.39 -5.63 -4.57
C ASP A 130 3.32 -6.43 -5.50
N SER A 131 2.77 -7.32 -6.32
CA SER A 131 3.50 -8.01 -7.39
C SER A 131 3.51 -7.27 -8.74
N HIS A 132 3.16 -5.98 -8.74
CA HIS A 132 3.11 -5.15 -9.93
C HIS A 132 4.06 -3.97 -9.81
N ASP A 133 4.57 -3.51 -10.95
CA ASP A 133 5.42 -2.33 -10.97
C ASP A 133 4.67 -1.07 -10.55
N ARG A 134 5.45 -0.19 -9.96
CA ARG A 134 5.05 1.12 -9.46
C ARG A 134 6.28 2.02 -9.50
N PRO A 135 6.14 3.34 -9.31
CA PRO A 135 7.29 4.22 -9.38
C PRO A 135 8.41 3.82 -8.40
N GLN A 136 9.65 4.04 -8.83
CA GLN A 136 10.87 3.64 -8.12
C GLN A 136 10.93 4.21 -6.70
N ASP A 137 11.62 3.50 -5.80
CA ASP A 137 11.95 3.98 -4.47
C ASP A 137 12.80 5.26 -4.59
N PRO A 138 12.41 6.40 -3.99
CA PRO A 138 13.22 7.62 -4.00
C PRO A 138 14.63 7.45 -3.41
N ARG A 139 14.87 6.35 -2.69
CA ARG A 139 16.16 5.97 -2.09
C ARG A 139 16.96 4.99 -2.96
N TYR A 140 16.52 4.74 -4.20
CA TYR A 140 17.18 3.82 -5.12
C TYR A 140 18.68 4.12 -5.23
N SER A 141 19.50 3.10 -5.01
CA SER A 141 20.96 3.23 -4.93
C SER A 141 21.67 3.06 -6.26
N GLY A 142 20.94 2.91 -7.37
CA GLY A 142 21.49 2.56 -8.69
C GLY A 142 21.51 1.06 -9.00
N SER A 143 21.15 0.21 -8.04
CA SER A 143 20.96 -1.25 -8.23
C SER A 143 19.74 -1.71 -7.43
N VAL A 144 18.95 -2.61 -8.02
CA VAL A 144 17.77 -3.22 -7.38
C VAL A 144 18.21 -4.08 -6.19
N GLU A 145 19.27 -4.86 -6.35
CA GLU A 145 19.83 -5.72 -5.32
C GLU A 145 20.32 -4.90 -4.12
N GLY A 146 21.08 -3.83 -4.39
CA GLY A 146 21.59 -2.93 -3.34
C GLY A 146 20.47 -2.19 -2.62
N THR A 147 19.47 -1.72 -3.36
CA THR A 147 18.28 -1.05 -2.79
C THR A 147 17.47 -2.04 -1.96
N ARG A 148 17.32 -3.29 -2.42
CA ARG A 148 16.63 -4.34 -1.68
C ARG A 148 17.32 -4.65 -0.37
N ALA A 149 18.62 -4.95 -0.42
CA ALA A 149 19.41 -5.28 0.76
C ALA A 149 19.37 -4.20 1.84
N LYS A 150 19.26 -2.92 1.44
CA LYS A 150 19.28 -1.79 2.38
C LYS A 150 17.91 -1.38 2.90
N TYR A 151 16.86 -1.45 2.08
CA TYR A 151 15.56 -0.85 2.39
C TYR A 151 14.38 -1.80 2.33
N HIS A 152 14.56 -3.00 1.75
CA HIS A 152 13.50 -3.97 1.47
C HIS A 152 13.86 -5.40 1.89
N ASP A 153 14.80 -5.56 2.82
CA ASP A 153 15.22 -6.87 3.34
C ASP A 153 14.19 -7.42 4.32
N SER A 154 13.03 -7.78 3.76
CA SER A 154 11.89 -8.34 4.48
C SER A 154 11.22 -9.40 3.62
N PRO A 155 10.70 -10.50 4.23
CA PRO A 155 9.88 -11.46 3.51
C PRO A 155 8.63 -10.82 2.90
N ASN A 156 8.15 -9.73 3.52
CA ASN A 156 6.93 -9.02 3.14
C ASN A 156 7.13 -7.94 2.08
N SER A 157 8.35 -7.74 1.58
CA SER A 157 8.59 -6.82 0.45
C SER A 157 8.81 -7.60 -0.84
N MET A 158 8.07 -7.21 -1.87
CA MET A 158 8.19 -7.74 -3.23
C MET A 158 9.25 -7.06 -4.08
N TYR A 159 9.79 -5.92 -3.63
CA TYR A 159 10.82 -5.17 -4.33
C TYR A 159 12.05 -6.03 -4.63
N GLY A 160 12.48 -6.13 -5.89
CA GLY A 160 13.62 -6.95 -6.29
C GLY A 160 13.38 -8.46 -6.34
N LYS A 161 12.14 -8.93 -6.15
CA LYS A 161 11.76 -10.31 -6.46
C LYS A 161 11.33 -10.43 -7.92
N THR A 162 11.51 -11.60 -8.50
CA THR A 162 11.03 -11.91 -9.84
C THR A 162 9.60 -12.45 -9.79
N VAL A 163 8.70 -11.83 -10.55
CA VAL A 163 7.32 -12.27 -10.74
C VAL A 163 7.06 -12.33 -12.24
N ASN A 164 6.51 -13.44 -12.74
CA ASN A 164 6.21 -13.64 -14.16
C ASN A 164 7.39 -13.33 -15.11
N GLY A 165 8.62 -13.66 -14.68
CA GLY A 165 9.84 -13.44 -15.45
C GLY A 165 10.38 -11.99 -15.40
N HIS A 166 9.74 -11.10 -14.64
CA HIS A 166 10.16 -9.71 -14.48
C HIS A 166 10.62 -9.41 -13.04
N THR A 167 11.73 -8.70 -12.88
CA THR A 167 12.24 -8.30 -11.56
C THR A 167 11.63 -6.96 -11.15
N LEU A 168 10.84 -6.98 -10.08
CA LEU A 168 10.11 -5.81 -9.60
C LEU A 168 11.03 -4.72 -9.10
N GLY A 169 10.66 -3.47 -9.38
CA GLY A 169 11.48 -2.31 -9.01
C GLY A 169 12.71 -2.11 -9.88
N SER A 170 12.83 -2.85 -10.99
CA SER A 170 13.75 -2.49 -12.08
C SER A 170 13.24 -1.24 -12.84
N PRO A 171 14.13 -0.34 -13.29
CA PRO A 171 13.75 0.83 -14.08
C PRO A 171 13.21 0.51 -15.47
#